data_AF-A0A7V4LPV6-F1
#
_entry.id   AF-A0A7V4LPV6-F1
#
_cell.length_a   1.000
_cell.length_b   1.000
_cell.length_c   1.000
_cell.angle_alpha   90.00
_cell.angle_beta   90.00
_cell.angle_gamma   90.00
#
_symmetry.space_group_name_H-M   'P 1'
#
loop_
_entity.id
_entity.type
_entity.pdbx_description
1 polymer ?
#
loop_
_entity_poly.entity_id
_entity_poly.type
_entity_poly.pdbx_seq_one_letter_code
_entity_poly.pdbx_strand_id
1 'polypeptide(L)'
;MKLVDFLGFFAAILTTVAYIPQAFKTIRTKHTRDLSLAMYSVLNVGLIAWLIYGIYLVQWPIIFANIVTLLFTLPILYFKIRYK
;
A
#
# COMPACT_ATOMS: atom_id res chain seq x y z
N MET A 1 20.60 10.36 -12.82
CA MET A 1 19.36 9.55 -12.79
C MET A 1 18.66 9.71 -14.12
N LYS A 2 18.17 8.62 -14.72
CA LYS A 2 17.47 8.67 -16.01
C LYS A 2 16.03 9.17 -15.78
N LEU A 3 15.37 9.69 -16.82
CA LEU A 3 13.96 10.11 -16.77
C LEU A 3 13.03 8.99 -16.24
N VAL A 4 13.35 7.74 -16.61
CA VAL A 4 12.64 6.54 -16.16
C VAL A 4 12.67 6.38 -14.64
N ASP A 5 13.80 6.69 -13.99
CA ASP A 5 13.94 6.59 -12.54
C ASP A 5 13.04 7.62 -11.84
N PHE A 6 13.00 8.85 -12.37
CA PHE A 6 12.15 9.92 -11.83
C PHE A 6 10.67 9.58 -11.96
N LEU A 7 10.24 9.08 -13.12
CA LEU A 7 8.86 8.63 -13.34
C LEU A 7 8.49 7.49 -12.39
N GLY A 8 9.41 6.54 -12.15
CA GLY A 8 9.21 5.45 -11.21
C GLY A 8 9.01 5.95 -9.78
N PHE A 9 9.87 6.86 -9.30
CA PHE A 9 9.72 7.45 -7.97
C PHE A 9 8.46 8.32 -7.84
N PHE A 10 8.13 9.11 -8.86
CA PHE A 10 6.93 9.95 -8.86
C PHE A 10 5.66 9.09 -8.80
N ALA A 11 5.57 8.04 -9.62
CA ALA A 11 4.48 7.08 -9.57
C ALA A 11 4.39 6.40 -8.20
N ALA A 12 5.52 5.95 -7.64
CA ALA A 12 5.58 5.34 -6.32
C ALA A 12 5.07 6.27 -5.20
N ILE A 13 5.46 7.55 -5.22
CA ILE A 13 4.99 8.53 -4.24
C ILE A 13 3.48 8.72 -4.35
N LEU A 14 2.97 8.97 -5.57
CA LEU A 14 1.54 9.22 -5.78
C LEU A 14 0.68 8.05 -5.32
N THR A 15 1.04 6.82 -5.69
CA THR A 15 0.26 5.63 -5.31
C THR A 15 0.34 5.34 -3.81
N THR A 16 1.50 5.57 -3.19
CA THR A 16 1.70 5.35 -1.75
C THR A 16 0.93 6.40 -0.91
N VAL A 17 1.07 7.69 -1.25
CA VAL A 17 0.45 8.80 -0.51
C VAL A 17 -1.07 8.74 -0.59
N ALA A 18 -1.64 8.20 -1.67
CA ALA A 18 -3.08 8.01 -1.80
C ALA A 18 -3.71 7.18 -0.66
N TYR A 19 -2.95 6.27 -0.02
CA TYR A 19 -3.44 5.46 1.09
C TYR A 19 -3.33 6.16 2.46
N ILE A 20 -2.54 7.23 2.58
CA ILE A 20 -2.35 7.94 3.86
C ILE A 20 -3.67 8.52 4.41
N PRO A 21 -4.47 9.29 3.62
CA PRO A 21 -5.73 9.84 4.13
C PRO A 21 -6.70 8.74 4.57
N GLN A 22 -6.75 7.63 3.83
CA GLN A 22 -7.64 6.52 4.13
C GLN A 22 -7.18 5.74 5.37
N ALA A 23 -5.87 5.51 5.55
CA ALA A 23 -5.32 4.90 6.74
C ALA A 23 -5.57 5.75 7.97
N PHE A 24 -5.29 7.06 7.88
CA PHE A 24 -5.55 8.01 8.96
C PHE A 24 -7.03 8.05 9.35
N LYS A 25 -7.94 8.17 8.36
CA LYS A 25 -9.39 8.15 8.60
C LYS A 25 -9.81 6.86 9.29
N THR A 26 -9.35 5.72 8.80
CA THR A 26 -9.68 4.39 9.35
C THR A 26 -9.23 4.24 10.79
N ILE A 27 -7.98 4.62 11.10
CA ILE A 27 -7.40 4.54 12.45
C ILE A 27 -8.13 5.48 13.42
N ARG A 28 -8.47 6.69 12.97
CA ARG A 28 -9.11 7.71 13.80
C ARG A 28 -10.58 7.42 14.08
N THR A 29 -11.36 7.07 13.06
CA THR A 29 -12.82 6.91 13.19
C THR A 29 -13.24 5.50 13.54
N LYS A 30 -12.39 4.49 13.24
CA LYS A 30 -12.71 3.06 13.34
C LYS A 30 -13.95 2.65 12.53
N HIS A 31 -14.47 3.54 11.66
CA HIS A 31 -15.63 3.30 10.83
C HIS A 31 -15.20 2.55 9.56
N THR A 32 -15.28 1.22 9.61
CA THR A 32 -14.82 0.36 8.50
C THR A 32 -15.93 -0.36 7.75
N ARG A 33 -17.20 -0.13 8.12
CA ARG A 33 -18.35 -0.82 7.56
C ARG A 33 -18.38 -0.80 6.02
N ASP A 34 -18.08 0.35 5.43
CA ASP A 34 -18.13 0.55 3.97
C ASP A 34 -16.86 0.08 3.24
N LEU A 35 -15.82 -0.31 3.96
CA LEU A 35 -14.57 -0.80 3.34
C LEU A 35 -14.71 -2.26 2.93
N SER A 36 -14.33 -2.57 1.70
CA SER A 36 -14.34 -3.95 1.19
C SER A 36 -13.18 -4.77 1.77
N LEU A 37 -13.53 -5.79 2.57
CA LEU A 37 -12.54 -6.75 3.09
C LEU A 37 -11.80 -7.48 1.96
N ALA A 38 -12.53 -7.88 0.91
CA ALA A 38 -11.97 -8.59 -0.23
C ALA A 38 -10.93 -7.73 -0.97
N MET A 39 -11.26 -6.46 -1.23
CA MET A 39 -10.36 -5.52 -1.91
C MET A 39 -9.05 -5.37 -1.14
N TYR A 40 -9.11 -5.05 0.16
CA TYR A 40 -7.91 -4.86 0.96
C TYR A 40 -7.11 -6.15 1.15
N SER A 41 -7.76 -7.31 1.20
CA SER A 41 -7.06 -8.60 1.29
C SER A 41 -6.26 -8.90 0.02
N VAL A 42 -6.91 -8.82 -1.15
CA VAL A 42 -6.26 -9.04 -2.44
C VAL A 42 -5.16 -8.00 -2.69
N LEU A 43 -5.39 -6.74 -2.34
CA LEU A 43 -4.39 -5.67 -2.45
C LEU A 43 -3.14 -6.00 -1.64
N ASN A 44 -3.27 -6.33 -0.35
CA ASN A 44 -2.11 -6.63 0.49
C ASN A 44 -1.35 -7.88 0.01
N VAL A 45 -2.04 -8.93 -0.45
CA VAL A 45 -1.39 -10.10 -1.06
C VAL A 45 -0.62 -9.71 -2.33
N GLY A 46 -1.23 -8.90 -3.19
CA GLY A 46 -0.59 -8.40 -4.41
C GLY A 46 0.65 -7.55 -4.11
N LEU A 47 0.59 -6.65 -3.13
CA LEU A 47 1.73 -5.81 -2.71
C LEU A 47 2.88 -6.66 -2.15
N ILE A 48 2.58 -7.72 -1.38
CA ILE A 48 3.60 -8.67 -0.90
C ILE A 48 4.24 -9.41 -2.08
N ALA A 49 3.45 -9.87 -3.05
CA ALA A 49 3.97 -10.52 -4.26
C ALA A 49 4.86 -9.56 -5.07
N TRP A 50 4.44 -8.31 -5.26
CA TRP A 50 5.24 -7.26 -5.91
C TRP A 50 6.52 -6.92 -5.15
N LEU A 51 6.49 -6.93 -3.82
CA LEU A 51 7.67 -6.73 -2.99
C LEU A 51 8.68 -7.87 -3.19
N ILE A 52 8.22 -9.13 -3.13
CA ILE A 52 9.07 -10.30 -3.40
C ILE A 52 9.67 -10.21 -4.81
N TYR A 53 8.85 -9.88 -5.80
CA TYR A 53 9.31 -9.67 -7.18
C TYR A 53 10.35 -8.56 -7.30
N GLY A 54 10.12 -7.40 -6.67
CA GLY A 54 11.05 -6.28 -6.66
C GLY A 54 12.39 -6.62 -6.01
N ILE A 55 12.38 -7.38 -4.92
CA ILE A 55 13.59 -7.90 -4.26
C ILE A 55 14.36 -8.83 -5.22
N TYR A 56 13.67 -9.76 -5.89
CA TYR A 56 14.29 -10.68 -6.83
C TYR A 56 14.98 -9.96 -8.00
N LEU A 57 14.43 -8.84 -8.45
CA LEU A 57 15.01 -8.00 -9.51
C LEU A 57 15.98 -6.92 -9.01
N VAL A 58 16.18 -6.79 -7.69
CA VAL A 58 16.98 -5.72 -7.07
C VAL A 58 16.51 -4.31 -7.51
N GLN A 59 15.18 -4.15 -7.67
CA GLN A 59 14.56 -2.91 -8.15
C GLN A 59 14.08 -2.04 -6.98
N TRP A 60 14.95 -1.15 -6.50
CA TRP A 60 14.68 -0.27 -5.36
C TRP A 60 13.38 0.54 -5.42
N PRO A 61 12.97 1.13 -6.56
CA PRO A 61 11.71 1.87 -6.62
C PRO A 61 10.49 0.98 -6.32
N ILE A 62 10.50 -0.26 -6.83
CA ILE A 62 9.42 -1.24 -6.59
C ILE A 62 9.41 -1.66 -5.13
N ILE A 63 10.58 -1.99 -4.57
CA ILE A 63 10.73 -2.41 -3.18
C ILE A 63 10.20 -1.33 -2.24
N PHE A 64 10.69 -0.10 -2.40
CA PHE A 64 10.32 1.02 -1.53
C PHE A 64 8.83 1.34 -1.63
N ALA A 65 8.27 1.41 -2.84
CA ALA A 65 6.86 1.71 -3.05
C ALA A 65 5.94 0.70 -2.35
N ASN A 66 6.24 -0.60 -2.48
CA ASN A 66 5.41 -1.66 -1.90
C ASN A 66 5.55 -1.72 -0.38
N ILE A 67 6.76 -1.54 0.17
CA ILE A 67 6.95 -1.46 1.63
C ILE A 67 6.13 -0.33 2.23
N VAL A 68 6.26 0.89 1.68
CA VAL A 68 5.59 2.06 2.25
C VAL A 68 4.08 1.96 2.06
N THR A 69 3.61 1.42 0.94
CA THR A 69 2.17 1.18 0.74
C THR A 69 1.63 0.16 1.76
N LEU A 70 2.35 -0.94 2.00
CA LEU A 70 1.96 -1.95 3.00
C LEU A 70 1.85 -1.37 4.41
N LEU A 71 2.70 -0.39 4.77
CA LEU A 71 2.61 0.31 6.06
C LEU A 71 1.27 1.04 6.25
N PHE A 72 0.58 1.43 5.17
CA PHE A 72 -0.73 2.07 5.23
C PHE A 72 -1.88 1.08 5.03
N THR A 73 -1.74 0.11 4.14
CA THR A 73 -2.82 -0.83 3.79
C THR A 73 -3.01 -1.96 4.80
N LEU A 74 -1.96 -2.40 5.49
CA LEU A 74 -2.06 -3.44 6.52
C LEU A 74 -2.84 -2.95 7.76
N PRO A 75 -2.60 -1.73 8.30
CA PRO A 75 -3.47 -1.18 9.34
C PRO A 75 -4.93 -1.10 8.91
N ILE A 76 -5.23 -0.62 7.69
CA ILE A 76 -6.62 -0.54 7.22
C ILE A 76 -7.29 -1.92 7.24
N LEU A 77 -6.60 -2.95 6.72
CA LEU A 77 -7.09 -4.32 6.72
C LEU A 77 -7.30 -4.85 8.15
N TYR A 78 -6.33 -4.61 9.05
CA TYR A 78 -6.45 -4.98 10.45
C TYR A 78 -7.69 -4.36 11.12
N PHE A 79 -7.90 -3.05 10.94
CA PHE A 79 -9.07 -2.37 11.47
C PHE A 79 -10.37 -2.89 10.84
N LYS A 80 -10.39 -3.20 9.54
CA LYS A 80 -11.58 -3.80 8.91
C LYS A 80 -11.92 -5.18 9.50
N ILE A 81 -10.92 -5.99 9.80
CA ILE A 81 -11.12 -7.31 10.42
C ILE A 81 -11.59 -7.15 11.88
N ARG A 82 -11.04 -6.18 12.61
CA ARG A 82 -11.35 -5.96 14.04
C ARG A 82 -12.70 -5.30 14.29
N TYR A 83 -13.11 -4.36 13.44
CA TYR A 83 -14.27 -3.46 13.63
C TYR A 83 -15.34 -3.62 12.53
N LYS A 84 -15.62 -4.88 12.13
CA LYS A 84 -16.49 -5.29 11.02
C LYS A 84 -17.56 -4.29 10.58
#